data_AF-A0A952UZ17-F1
#
_entry.id   AF-A0A952UZ17-F1
#
_cell.length_a   1.000
_cell.length_b   1.000
_cell.length_c   1.000
_cell.angle_alpha   90.00
_cell.angle_beta   90.00
_cell.angle_gamma   90.00
#
_symmetry.space_group_name_H-M   'P 1'
#
loop_
_entity.id
_entity.type
_entity.pdbx_description
1 polymer ?
#
loop_
_entity_poly.entity_id
_entity_poly.type
_entity_poly.pdbx_seq_one_letter_code
_entity_poly.pdbx_strand_id
1 'polypeptide(L)'
;MIKRARPWWSRVDASATSIASIADDVIDGATPAARAVLAGIWQERGKSELLVSAGFGGVAAQLIEHGADEKVIELATEAVRDEVHHAQIAVALAARYRGDAERWPPGHPAPMPLFAPSEGKLRATLYVVAMCCINETLACGMLEAQLLLAKSPLARAALQSVLSDEIDHARIGWAHLASRHVEPEVRRELGAWLPRLLEARLRELFDAHPLPGEDLPAHGIMTRKARQEVIHAGLVDVVFPGFEQVGVDPSAGRAWTRATFAAQEPPLAQ
;
A
#
# COMPACT_ATOMS: atom_id res chain seq x y z
N MET A 1 -6.84 -28.23 15.30
CA MET A 1 -5.51 -27.93 14.71
C MET A 1 -5.71 -26.96 13.57
N ILE A 2 -5.28 -25.70 13.71
CA ILE A 2 -5.27 -24.74 12.60
C ILE A 2 -4.21 -25.25 11.61
N LYS A 3 -4.61 -25.58 10.37
CA LYS A 3 -3.63 -25.90 9.32
C LYS A 3 -2.75 -24.66 9.15
N ARG A 4 -1.44 -24.78 9.43
CA ARG A 4 -0.50 -23.70 9.09
C ARG A 4 -0.58 -23.48 7.59
N ALA A 5 -0.88 -22.25 7.17
CA ALA A 5 -0.80 -21.86 5.78
C ALA A 5 0.60 -22.21 5.25
N ARG A 6 0.68 -22.65 3.99
CA ARG A 6 1.99 -22.90 3.37
C ARG A 6 2.75 -21.57 3.33
N PRO A 7 4.07 -21.55 3.57
CA PRO A 7 4.85 -20.33 3.48
C PRO A 7 4.74 -19.71 2.09
N TRP A 8 4.76 -18.37 2.00
CA TRP A 8 4.61 -17.65 0.73
C TRP A 8 5.66 -18.06 -0.33
N TRP A 9 6.88 -18.35 0.11
CA TRP A 9 7.97 -18.79 -0.77
C TRP A 9 7.78 -20.19 -1.37
N SER A 10 6.83 -20.98 -0.87
CA SER A 10 6.48 -22.28 -1.46
C SER A 10 5.88 -22.19 -2.86
N ARG A 11 5.48 -20.98 -3.29
CA ARG A 11 5.11 -20.67 -4.68
C ARG A 11 6.30 -20.79 -5.64
N VAL A 12 7.53 -20.61 -5.14
CA VAL A 12 8.76 -20.75 -5.93
C VAL A 12 9.23 -22.20 -5.92
N ASP A 13 9.35 -22.79 -4.73
CA ASP A 13 9.71 -24.19 -4.54
C ASP A 13 8.91 -24.78 -3.38
N ALA A 14 7.95 -25.66 -3.71
CA ALA A 14 7.08 -26.30 -2.73
C ALA A 14 7.79 -27.39 -1.90
N SER A 15 9.00 -27.81 -2.31
CA SER A 15 9.82 -28.81 -1.61
C SER A 15 10.82 -28.17 -0.65
N ALA A 16 11.11 -26.88 -0.80
CA ALA A 16 12.02 -26.15 0.05
C ALA A 16 11.55 -26.13 1.51
N THR A 17 12.48 -26.37 2.43
CA THR A 17 12.22 -26.35 3.88
C THR A 17 12.48 -24.97 4.50
N SER A 18 13.13 -24.06 3.76
CA SER A 18 13.40 -22.69 4.18
C SER A 18 13.53 -21.76 2.95
N ILE A 19 13.34 -20.45 3.14
CA ILE A 19 13.59 -19.46 2.09
C ILE A 19 15.07 -19.41 1.67
N ALA A 20 15.99 -19.70 2.60
CA ALA A 20 17.43 -19.65 2.35
C ALA A 20 17.92 -20.73 1.37
N SER A 21 17.21 -21.86 1.27
CA SER A 21 17.55 -22.95 0.34
C SER A 21 16.99 -22.76 -1.06
N ILE A 22 16.20 -21.71 -1.31
CA ILE A 22 15.59 -21.46 -2.62
C ILE A 22 16.63 -20.78 -3.53
N ALA A 23 16.87 -21.40 -4.68
CA ALA A 23 17.71 -20.85 -5.74
C ALA A 23 17.06 -19.58 -6.32
N ASP A 24 17.82 -18.49 -6.36
CA ASP A 24 17.40 -17.23 -6.96
C ASP A 24 18.64 -16.52 -7.52
N ASP A 25 18.97 -16.83 -8.78
CA ASP A 25 20.17 -16.31 -9.45
C ASP A 25 20.21 -14.77 -9.52
N VAL A 26 19.05 -14.11 -9.43
CA VAL A 26 18.96 -12.65 -9.44
C VAL A 26 19.41 -12.09 -8.09
N ILE A 27 18.96 -12.68 -6.98
CA ILE A 27 19.46 -12.32 -5.64
C ILE A 27 20.91 -12.73 -5.45
N ASP A 28 21.27 -13.94 -5.89
CA ASP A 28 22.60 -14.52 -5.66
C ASP A 28 23.67 -13.86 -6.54
N GLY A 29 23.30 -13.35 -7.72
CA GLY A 29 24.16 -12.56 -8.60
C GLY A 29 24.30 -11.08 -8.22
N ALA A 30 23.51 -10.58 -7.27
CA ALA A 30 23.59 -9.18 -6.84
C ALA A 30 24.85 -8.92 -5.99
N THR A 31 25.48 -7.76 -6.18
CA THR A 31 26.67 -7.38 -5.40
C THR A 31 26.32 -7.24 -3.91
N PRO A 32 27.30 -7.39 -2.99
CA PRO A 32 27.05 -7.20 -1.56
C PRO A 32 26.43 -5.82 -1.23
N ALA A 33 26.85 -4.77 -1.94
CA ALA A 33 26.28 -3.43 -1.78
C ALA A 33 24.81 -3.35 -2.22
N ALA A 34 24.48 -3.92 -3.39
CA ALA A 34 23.09 -3.99 -3.86
C ALA A 34 22.20 -4.80 -2.92
N ARG A 35 22.70 -5.94 -2.42
CA ARG A 35 22.01 -6.77 -1.42
C ARG A 35 21.74 -6.00 -0.13
N ALA A 36 22.69 -5.20 0.34
CA ALA A 36 22.50 -4.37 1.54
C ALA A 36 21.40 -3.30 1.34
N VAL A 37 21.36 -2.65 0.17
CA VAL A 37 20.31 -1.67 -0.18
C VAL A 37 18.94 -2.35 -0.23
N LEU A 38 18.82 -3.48 -0.93
CA LEU A 38 17.58 -4.24 -1.05
C LEU A 38 17.09 -4.73 0.31
N ALA A 39 18.00 -5.23 1.16
CA ALA A 39 17.67 -5.60 2.52
C ALA A 39 17.11 -4.42 3.33
N GLY A 40 17.69 -3.23 3.19
CA GLY A 40 17.20 -2.01 3.84
C GLY A 40 15.79 -1.62 3.39
N ILE A 41 15.54 -1.67 2.07
CA ILE A 41 14.22 -1.38 1.48
C ILE A 41 13.15 -2.32 2.03
N TRP A 42 13.41 -3.64 2.01
CA TRP A 42 12.47 -4.62 2.53
C TRP A 42 12.31 -4.55 4.05
N GLN A 43 13.36 -4.17 4.78
CA GLN A 43 13.27 -3.96 6.23
C GLN A 43 12.38 -2.76 6.59
N GLU A 44 12.52 -1.64 5.86
CA GLU A 44 11.63 -0.48 6.07
C GLU A 44 10.21 -0.82 5.65
N ARG A 45 10.01 -1.55 4.56
CA ARG A 45 8.69 -2.05 4.18
C ARG A 45 8.05 -2.86 5.31
N GLY A 46 8.78 -3.78 5.93
CA GLY A 46 8.26 -4.55 7.07
C GLY A 46 7.81 -3.67 8.25
N LYS A 47 8.46 -2.53 8.48
CA LYS A 47 8.01 -1.54 9.46
C LYS A 47 6.75 -0.80 8.97
N SER A 48 6.70 -0.41 7.70
CA SER A 48 5.52 0.22 7.10
C SER A 48 4.29 -0.67 7.20
N GLU A 49 4.37 -1.96 6.88
CA GLU A 49 3.20 -2.87 6.96
C GLU A 49 2.68 -2.99 8.41
N LEU A 50 3.55 -2.92 9.44
CA LEU A 50 3.07 -2.88 10.83
C LEU A 50 2.35 -1.58 11.20
N LEU A 51 2.71 -0.46 10.58
CA LEU A 51 1.97 0.79 10.72
C LEU A 51 0.62 0.72 9.99
N VAL A 52 0.58 0.07 8.82
CA VAL A 52 -0.67 -0.19 8.07
C VAL A 52 -1.58 -1.12 8.88
N SER A 53 -1.06 -2.17 9.50
CA SER A 53 -1.78 -3.06 10.43
C SER A 53 -2.44 -2.29 11.58
N ALA A 54 -1.70 -1.38 12.22
CA ALA A 54 -2.25 -0.50 13.25
C ALA A 54 -3.33 0.45 12.70
N GLY A 55 -3.13 0.96 11.48
CA GLY A 55 -4.13 1.75 10.75
C GLY A 55 -5.43 0.99 10.50
N PHE A 56 -5.35 -0.26 10.02
CA PHE A 56 -6.53 -1.12 9.88
C PHE A 56 -7.19 -1.44 11.22
N GLY A 57 -6.41 -1.59 12.30
CA GLY A 57 -6.96 -1.72 13.64
C GLY A 57 -7.82 -0.52 14.03
N GLY A 58 -7.37 0.69 13.70
CA GLY A 58 -8.15 1.92 13.86
C GLY A 58 -9.38 1.97 12.95
N VAL A 59 -9.24 1.60 11.67
CA VAL A 59 -10.36 1.53 10.72
C VAL A 59 -11.45 0.57 11.19
N ALA A 60 -11.08 -0.65 11.61
CA ALA A 60 -12.00 -1.64 12.14
C ALA A 60 -12.75 -1.11 13.37
N ALA A 61 -12.05 -0.45 14.30
CA ALA A 61 -12.69 0.17 15.47
C ALA A 61 -13.72 1.24 15.05
N GLN A 62 -13.40 2.08 14.08
CA GLN A 62 -14.32 3.13 13.57
C GLN A 62 -15.54 2.53 12.85
N LEU A 63 -15.36 1.47 12.05
CA LEU A 63 -16.44 0.78 11.37
C LEU A 63 -17.40 0.11 12.37
N ILE A 64 -16.88 -0.47 13.45
CA ILE A 64 -17.67 -1.06 14.53
C ILE A 64 -18.44 0.02 15.31
N GLU A 65 -17.76 1.11 15.67
CA GLU A 65 -18.35 2.20 16.47
C GLU A 65 -19.48 2.92 15.72
N HIS A 66 -19.28 3.21 14.44
CA HIS A 66 -20.22 4.03 13.65
C HIS A 66 -21.14 3.22 12.73
N GLY A 67 -20.92 1.90 12.67
CA GLY A 67 -21.70 0.95 11.91
C GLY A 67 -21.24 0.82 10.45
N ALA A 68 -21.11 -0.42 10.00
CA ALA A 68 -20.84 -0.79 8.62
C ALA A 68 -21.53 -2.12 8.30
N ASP A 69 -21.47 -2.53 7.03
CA ASP A 69 -21.89 -3.87 6.65
C ASP A 69 -21.01 -4.92 7.35
N GLU A 70 -21.61 -6.03 7.78
CA GLU A 70 -20.91 -7.11 8.49
C GLU A 70 -19.68 -7.58 7.71
N LYS A 71 -19.80 -7.74 6.38
CA LYS A 71 -18.68 -8.22 5.58
C LYS A 71 -17.54 -7.21 5.48
N VAL A 72 -17.85 -5.91 5.51
CA VAL A 72 -16.85 -4.84 5.54
C VAL A 72 -16.07 -4.86 6.86
N ILE A 73 -16.76 -5.11 7.98
CA ILE A 73 -16.10 -5.24 9.29
C ILE A 73 -15.19 -6.47 9.32
N GLU A 74 -15.68 -7.63 8.85
CA GLU A 74 -14.88 -8.85 8.74
C GLU A 74 -13.58 -8.59 7.97
N LEU A 75 -13.69 -8.07 6.74
CA LEU A 75 -12.53 -7.82 5.88
C LEU A 75 -11.57 -6.80 6.51
N ALA A 76 -12.06 -5.74 7.16
CA ALA A 76 -11.20 -4.77 7.85
C ALA A 76 -10.45 -5.38 9.04
N THR A 77 -11.05 -6.33 9.75
CA THR A 77 -10.36 -7.06 10.83
C THR A 77 -9.39 -8.11 10.31
N GLU A 78 -9.69 -8.73 9.17
CA GLU A 78 -8.77 -9.64 8.46
C GLU A 78 -7.53 -8.89 7.97
N ALA A 79 -7.70 -7.70 7.39
CA ALA A 79 -6.61 -6.85 6.93
C ALA A 79 -5.56 -6.59 8.02
N VAL A 80 -5.96 -6.41 9.29
CA VAL A 80 -5.00 -6.27 10.40
C VAL A 80 -4.02 -7.44 10.46
N ARG A 81 -4.50 -8.67 10.28
CA ARG A 81 -3.67 -9.88 10.26
C ARG A 81 -2.84 -9.95 8.98
N ASP A 82 -3.44 -9.62 7.85
CA ASP A 82 -2.78 -9.71 6.55
C ASP A 82 -1.59 -8.76 6.49
N GLU A 83 -1.69 -7.56 7.05
CA GLU A 83 -0.57 -6.62 7.17
C GLU A 83 0.56 -7.13 8.08
N VAL A 84 0.23 -7.85 9.16
CA VAL A 84 1.25 -8.55 9.96
C VAL A 84 1.92 -9.64 9.13
N HIS A 85 1.18 -10.31 8.26
CA HIS A 85 1.74 -11.30 7.33
C HIS A 85 2.63 -10.65 6.26
N HIS A 86 2.25 -9.47 5.74
CA HIS A 86 3.07 -8.71 4.80
C HIS A 86 4.38 -8.26 5.44
N ALA A 87 4.34 -7.83 6.70
CA ALA A 87 5.56 -7.55 7.47
C ALA A 87 6.47 -8.79 7.59
N GLN A 88 5.90 -9.98 7.82
CA GLN A 88 6.67 -11.24 7.83
C GLN A 88 7.30 -11.55 6.47
N ILE A 89 6.57 -11.36 5.37
CA ILE A 89 7.09 -11.51 4.01
C ILE A 89 8.29 -10.58 3.80
N ALA A 90 8.13 -9.31 4.17
CA ALA A 90 9.15 -8.29 3.98
C ALA A 90 10.41 -8.56 4.82
N VAL A 91 10.24 -8.95 6.09
CA VAL A 91 11.35 -9.30 6.99
C VAL A 91 12.11 -10.54 6.51
N ALA A 92 11.39 -11.58 6.06
CA ALA A 92 11.99 -12.79 5.52
C ALA A 92 12.82 -12.49 4.26
N LEU A 93 12.28 -11.66 3.35
CA LEU A 93 13.00 -11.29 2.13
C LEU A 93 14.20 -10.37 2.42
N ALA A 94 14.09 -9.45 3.39
CA ALA A 94 15.22 -8.65 3.87
C ALA A 94 16.34 -9.55 4.43
N ALA A 95 15.99 -10.56 5.22
CA ALA A 95 16.94 -11.55 5.74
C ALA A 95 17.60 -12.36 4.63
N ARG A 96 16.84 -12.79 3.60
CA ARG A 96 17.39 -13.46 2.40
C ARG A 96 18.41 -12.59 1.67
N TYR A 97 18.15 -11.29 1.53
CA TYR A 97 19.12 -10.36 0.96
C TYR A 97 20.36 -10.19 1.84
N ARG A 98 20.24 -10.16 3.18
CA ARG A 98 21.42 -10.08 4.07
C ARG A 98 22.20 -11.38 4.17
N GLY A 99 21.54 -12.52 3.97
CA GLY A 99 22.11 -13.83 4.26
C GLY A 99 22.21 -14.12 5.75
N ASP A 100 21.29 -13.58 6.56
CA ASP A 100 21.25 -13.74 8.01
C ASP A 100 19.85 -14.05 8.53
N ALA A 101 19.65 -13.97 9.85
CA ALA A 101 18.36 -14.21 10.49
C ALA A 101 17.37 -13.06 10.26
N GLU A 102 16.08 -13.40 10.35
CA GLU A 102 14.98 -12.44 10.39
C GLU A 102 15.14 -11.45 11.54
N ARG A 103 14.80 -10.18 11.27
CA ARG A 103 14.87 -9.09 12.24
C ARG A 103 13.52 -8.38 12.26
N TRP A 104 12.76 -8.59 13.32
CA TRP A 104 11.46 -7.94 13.47
C TRP A 104 11.64 -6.44 13.74
N PRO A 105 10.87 -5.54 13.09
CA PRO A 105 10.94 -4.12 13.38
C PRO A 105 10.60 -3.83 14.85
N PRO A 106 11.25 -2.83 15.48
CA PRO A 106 10.85 -2.39 16.80
C PRO A 106 9.45 -1.74 16.76
N GLY A 107 8.76 -1.73 17.91
CA GLY A 107 7.48 -1.02 18.04
C GLY A 107 7.63 0.47 17.70
N HIS A 108 6.63 1.02 17.02
CA HIS A 108 6.62 2.41 16.60
C HIS A 108 5.25 3.06 16.89
N PRO A 109 5.19 4.35 17.27
CA PRO A 109 3.92 5.05 17.40
C PRO A 109 3.16 5.08 16.07
N ALA A 110 1.87 4.76 16.11
CA ALA A 110 0.95 4.80 14.97
C ALA A 110 -0.29 5.65 15.32
N PRO A 111 -0.14 6.99 15.43
CA PRO A 111 -1.27 7.84 15.76
C PRO A 111 -2.27 7.90 14.61
N MET A 112 -3.56 7.75 14.93
CA MET A 112 -4.62 7.96 13.95
C MET A 112 -4.72 9.46 13.57
N PRO A 113 -4.80 9.80 12.27
CA PRO A 113 -4.97 11.19 11.83
C PRO A 113 -6.22 11.86 12.38
N LEU A 114 -6.09 13.01 13.06
CA LEU A 114 -7.24 13.67 13.69
C LEU A 114 -8.38 14.05 12.74
N PHE A 115 -8.07 14.34 11.47
CA PHE A 115 -8.99 14.88 10.46
C PHE A 115 -9.87 16.04 10.95
N ALA A 116 -9.38 16.86 11.88
CA ALA A 116 -10.14 18.03 12.37
C ALA A 116 -10.44 19.04 11.23
N PRO A 117 -11.64 19.65 11.21
CA PRO A 117 -12.67 19.61 12.24
C PRO A 117 -13.72 18.49 12.08
N SER A 118 -13.46 17.44 11.27
CA SER A 118 -14.43 16.34 11.12
C SER A 118 -14.58 15.51 12.40
N GLU A 119 -15.79 15.00 12.61
CA GLU A 119 -16.16 14.18 13.77
C GLU A 119 -17.12 13.06 13.36
N GLY A 120 -17.40 12.14 14.29
CA GLY A 120 -18.37 11.05 14.13
C GLY A 120 -18.21 10.26 12.83
N LYS A 121 -19.33 10.04 12.13
CA LYS A 121 -19.37 9.25 10.88
C LYS A 121 -18.52 9.82 9.76
N LEU A 122 -18.41 11.14 9.63
CA LEU A 122 -17.57 11.76 8.60
C LEU A 122 -16.10 11.41 8.86
N ARG A 123 -15.64 11.58 10.10
CA ARG A 123 -14.25 11.24 10.47
C ARG A 123 -13.96 9.76 10.27
N ALA A 124 -14.87 8.88 10.70
CA ALA A 124 -14.78 7.45 10.48
C ALA A 124 -14.65 7.10 8.98
N THR A 125 -15.48 7.71 8.15
CA THR A 125 -15.47 7.51 6.70
C THR A 125 -14.18 8.04 6.07
N LEU A 126 -13.65 9.17 6.56
CA LEU A 126 -12.36 9.71 6.09
C LEU A 126 -11.18 8.75 6.37
N TYR A 127 -11.18 8.03 7.51
CA TYR A 127 -10.17 6.99 7.75
C TYR A 127 -10.27 5.86 6.73
N VAL A 128 -11.48 5.36 6.49
CA VAL A 128 -11.73 4.29 5.50
C VAL A 128 -11.32 4.74 4.09
N VAL A 129 -11.66 5.97 3.70
CA VAL A 129 -11.30 6.54 2.39
C VAL A 129 -9.80 6.67 2.24
N ALA A 130 -9.12 7.24 3.24
CA ALA A 130 -7.68 7.46 3.20
C ALA A 130 -6.92 6.13 3.11
N MET A 131 -7.28 5.15 3.95
CA MET A 131 -6.62 3.84 3.97
C MET A 131 -7.00 3.01 2.73
N CYS A 132 -8.28 2.74 2.50
CA CYS A 132 -8.67 1.71 1.54
C CYS A 132 -8.85 2.26 0.13
N CYS A 133 -9.63 3.34 -0.03
CA CYS A 133 -9.93 3.90 -1.36
C CYS A 133 -8.71 4.57 -1.99
N ILE A 134 -7.83 5.17 -1.18
CA ILE A 134 -6.64 5.87 -1.67
C ILE A 134 -5.40 5.01 -1.48
N ASN A 135 -4.98 4.68 -0.25
CA ASN A 135 -3.68 4.03 -0.05
C ASN A 135 -3.64 2.65 -0.70
N GLU A 136 -4.57 1.75 -0.38
CA GLU A 136 -4.50 0.36 -0.88
C GLU A 136 -4.85 0.23 -2.37
N THR A 137 -5.77 1.05 -2.87
CA THR A 137 -6.03 1.10 -4.32
C THR A 137 -4.78 1.53 -5.09
N LEU A 138 -4.03 2.53 -4.61
CA LEU A 138 -2.78 2.95 -5.23
C LEU A 138 -1.64 1.95 -4.99
N ALA A 139 -1.62 1.27 -3.83
CA ALA A 139 -0.66 0.21 -3.53
C ALA A 139 -0.79 -0.96 -4.52
N CYS A 140 -2.02 -1.33 -4.91
CA CYS A 140 -2.26 -2.34 -5.94
C CYS A 140 -1.53 -2.01 -7.25
N GLY A 141 -1.75 -0.81 -7.80
CA GLY A 141 -1.09 -0.39 -9.05
C GLY A 141 0.44 -0.33 -8.93
N MET A 142 0.94 0.10 -7.77
CA MET A 142 2.37 0.07 -7.45
C MET A 142 2.93 -1.35 -7.46
N LEU A 143 2.28 -2.29 -6.78
CA LEU A 143 2.69 -3.70 -6.71
C LEU A 143 2.65 -4.38 -8.09
N GLU A 144 1.63 -4.10 -8.91
CA GLU A 144 1.55 -4.58 -10.29
C GLU A 144 2.75 -4.09 -11.13
N ALA A 145 3.08 -2.80 -11.04
CA ALA A 145 4.22 -2.24 -11.74
C ALA A 145 5.56 -2.84 -11.26
N GLN A 146 5.72 -3.04 -9.94
CA GLN A 146 6.89 -3.71 -9.37
C GLN A 146 7.00 -5.16 -9.88
N LEU A 147 5.89 -5.87 -10.04
CA LEU A 147 5.86 -7.23 -10.57
C LEU A 147 6.27 -7.32 -12.04
N LEU A 148 6.00 -6.30 -12.86
CA LEU A 148 6.44 -6.25 -14.25
C LEU A 148 7.97 -6.11 -14.35
N LEU A 149 8.57 -5.36 -13.43
CA LEU A 149 10.03 -5.17 -13.36
C LEU A 149 10.75 -6.39 -12.79
N ALA A 150 10.21 -6.98 -11.71
CA ALA A 150 10.87 -8.03 -10.94
C ALA A 150 11.16 -9.29 -11.79
N LYS A 151 12.42 -9.72 -11.76
CA LYS A 151 12.95 -10.96 -12.35
C LYS A 151 13.31 -11.99 -11.29
N SER A 152 13.66 -11.57 -10.06
CA SER A 152 13.86 -12.48 -8.94
C SER A 152 12.56 -13.26 -8.65
N PRO A 153 12.55 -14.60 -8.70
CA PRO A 153 11.37 -15.40 -8.36
C PRO A 153 10.90 -15.17 -6.92
N LEU A 154 11.79 -14.97 -5.95
CA LEU A 154 11.40 -14.69 -4.57
C LEU A 154 10.77 -13.30 -4.43
N ALA A 155 11.35 -12.26 -5.05
CA ALA A 155 10.75 -10.92 -5.04
C ALA A 155 9.36 -10.93 -5.68
N ARG A 156 9.19 -11.63 -6.81
CA ARG A 156 7.88 -11.80 -7.47
C ARG A 156 6.88 -12.52 -6.56
N ALA A 157 7.26 -13.62 -5.93
CA ALA A 157 6.37 -14.37 -5.05
C ALA A 157 5.93 -13.55 -3.82
N ALA A 158 6.84 -12.75 -3.25
CA ALA A 158 6.52 -11.82 -2.17
C ALA A 158 5.50 -10.77 -2.62
N LEU A 159 5.79 -10.06 -3.71
CA LEU A 159 4.92 -9.01 -4.26
C LEU A 159 3.54 -9.56 -4.67
N GLN A 160 3.47 -10.76 -5.25
CA GLN A 160 2.21 -11.43 -5.58
C GLN A 160 1.41 -11.87 -4.36
N SER A 161 2.08 -12.15 -3.24
CA SER A 161 1.39 -12.54 -2.01
C SER A 161 0.74 -11.32 -1.41
N VAL A 162 1.47 -10.20 -1.30
CA VAL A 162 0.95 -8.92 -0.82
C VAL A 162 -0.19 -8.43 -1.72
N LEU A 163 0.02 -8.33 -3.03
CA LEU A 163 -0.99 -7.81 -3.98
C LEU A 163 -2.33 -8.55 -3.91
N SER A 164 -2.30 -9.86 -3.64
CA SER A 164 -3.54 -10.65 -3.53
C SER A 164 -4.46 -10.13 -2.43
N ASP A 165 -3.88 -9.72 -1.30
CA ASP A 165 -4.62 -9.26 -0.13
C ASP A 165 -5.00 -7.77 -0.30
N GLU A 166 -4.10 -6.96 -0.87
CA GLU A 166 -4.34 -5.52 -1.08
C GLU A 166 -5.55 -5.21 -1.97
N ILE A 167 -5.88 -6.12 -2.90
CA ILE A 167 -7.08 -6.00 -3.72
C ILE A 167 -8.33 -6.05 -2.84
N ASP A 168 -8.36 -6.94 -1.84
CA ASP A 168 -9.48 -7.03 -0.91
C ASP A 168 -9.45 -5.87 0.10
N HIS A 169 -8.26 -5.43 0.53
CA HIS A 169 -8.12 -4.25 1.38
C HIS A 169 -8.68 -2.99 0.71
N ALA A 170 -8.37 -2.77 -0.58
CA ALA A 170 -8.91 -1.67 -1.36
C ALA A 170 -10.44 -1.74 -1.47
N ARG A 171 -11.00 -2.95 -1.67
CA ARG A 171 -12.44 -3.17 -1.80
C ARG A 171 -13.22 -2.81 -0.55
N ILE A 172 -12.64 -2.90 0.64
CA ILE A 172 -13.28 -2.50 1.91
C ILE A 172 -13.84 -1.08 1.80
N GLY A 173 -13.01 -0.13 1.33
CA GLY A 173 -13.40 1.27 1.24
C GLY A 173 -14.51 1.52 0.24
N TRP A 174 -14.38 0.94 -0.96
CA TRP A 174 -15.39 1.07 -2.00
C TRP A 174 -16.72 0.44 -1.61
N ALA A 175 -16.70 -0.75 -0.98
CA ALA A 175 -17.89 -1.41 -0.46
C ALA A 175 -18.55 -0.58 0.65
N HIS A 176 -17.78 -0.02 1.57
CA HIS A 176 -18.29 0.84 2.62
C HIS A 176 -18.98 2.09 2.05
N LEU A 177 -18.31 2.81 1.14
CA LEU A 177 -18.87 4.02 0.50
C LEU A 177 -20.12 3.73 -0.32
N ALA A 178 -20.19 2.59 -1.00
CA ALA A 178 -21.38 2.20 -1.77
C ALA A 178 -22.57 1.82 -0.87
N SER A 179 -22.31 1.43 0.37
CA SER A 179 -23.34 0.92 1.28
C SER A 179 -24.29 1.98 1.82
N ARG A 180 -25.42 1.52 2.38
CA ARG A 180 -26.39 2.37 3.11
C ARG A 180 -25.84 2.97 4.41
N HIS A 181 -24.67 2.53 4.88
CA HIS A 181 -24.07 3.00 6.13
C HIS A 181 -23.40 4.37 5.99
N VAL A 182 -23.13 4.80 4.74
CA VAL A 182 -22.59 6.12 4.45
C VAL A 182 -23.71 7.01 3.91
N GLU A 183 -24.10 7.99 4.72
CA GLU A 183 -25.17 8.94 4.43
C GLU A 183 -24.84 9.85 3.23
N PRO A 184 -25.83 10.30 2.44
CA PRO A 184 -25.61 11.21 1.31
C PRO A 184 -24.86 12.50 1.71
N GLU A 185 -25.12 13.02 2.91
CA GLU A 185 -24.46 14.19 3.48
C GLU A 185 -22.95 13.96 3.61
N VAL A 186 -22.55 12.81 4.15
CA VAL A 186 -21.14 12.43 4.28
C VAL A 186 -20.49 12.36 2.90
N ARG A 187 -21.12 11.71 1.92
CA ARG A 187 -20.56 11.60 0.55
C ARG A 187 -20.36 12.96 -0.10
N ARG A 188 -21.31 13.89 0.09
CA ARG A 188 -21.22 15.26 -0.41
C ARG A 188 -20.06 16.02 0.21
N GLU A 189 -19.79 15.82 1.50
CA GLU A 189 -18.67 16.47 2.20
C GLU A 189 -17.31 15.86 1.86
N LEU A 190 -17.22 14.55 1.60
CA LEU A 190 -15.97 13.85 1.32
C LEU A 190 -15.17 14.47 0.16
N GLY A 191 -15.84 14.93 -0.90
CA GLY A 191 -15.17 15.51 -2.07
C GLY A 191 -14.24 16.68 -1.73
N ALA A 192 -14.64 17.52 -0.77
CA ALA A 192 -13.85 18.66 -0.30
C ALA A 192 -12.60 18.25 0.49
N TRP A 193 -12.57 17.04 1.04
CA TRP A 193 -11.42 16.51 1.79
C TRP A 193 -10.33 15.90 0.90
N LEU A 194 -10.67 15.52 -0.34
CA LEU A 194 -9.76 14.80 -1.23
C LEU A 194 -8.40 15.50 -1.42
N PRO A 195 -8.30 16.84 -1.64
CA PRO A 195 -6.99 17.50 -1.76
C PRO A 195 -6.11 17.28 -0.53
N ARG A 196 -6.67 17.36 0.68
CA ARG A 196 -5.93 17.17 1.94
C ARG A 196 -5.49 15.73 2.11
N LEU A 197 -6.33 14.76 1.76
CA LEU A 197 -5.99 13.34 1.83
C LEU A 197 -4.87 13.00 0.84
N LEU A 198 -4.98 13.49 -0.40
CA LEU A 198 -3.98 13.28 -1.45
C LEU A 198 -2.65 13.95 -1.11
N GLU A 199 -2.67 15.19 -0.60
CA GLU A 199 -1.44 15.87 -0.18
C GLU A 199 -0.75 15.13 0.96
N ALA A 200 -1.49 14.66 1.96
CA ALA A 200 -0.93 13.89 3.07
C ALA A 200 -0.30 12.58 2.59
N ARG A 201 -0.95 11.87 1.65
CA ARG A 201 -0.43 10.60 1.10
C ARG A 201 0.76 10.81 0.18
N LEU A 202 0.73 11.82 -0.67
CA LEU A 202 1.65 11.93 -1.81
C LEU A 202 2.81 12.88 -1.58
N ARG A 203 2.92 13.52 -0.40
CA ARG A 203 4.00 14.46 -0.09
C ARG A 203 5.39 13.91 -0.43
N GLU A 204 5.72 12.72 0.07
CA GLU A 204 7.04 12.10 -0.12
C GLU A 204 7.30 11.67 -1.57
N LEU A 205 6.25 11.52 -2.39
CA LEU A 205 6.39 11.13 -3.79
C LEU A 205 7.13 12.20 -4.62
N PHE A 206 7.06 13.46 -4.18
CA PHE A 206 7.62 14.62 -4.88
C PHE A 206 8.93 15.13 -4.26
N ASP A 207 9.53 14.40 -3.32
CA ASP A 207 10.87 14.73 -2.83
C ASP A 207 11.92 14.63 -3.95
N ALA A 208 12.83 15.60 -4.02
CA ALA A 208 13.84 15.70 -5.07
C ALA A 208 14.95 14.61 -4.97
N HIS A 209 15.03 13.90 -3.85
CA HIS A 209 16.06 12.88 -3.65
C HIS A 209 15.68 11.56 -4.36
N PRO A 210 16.60 10.96 -5.12
CA PRO A 210 16.40 9.63 -5.69
C PRO A 210 16.07 8.61 -4.60
N LEU A 211 15.22 7.64 -4.92
CA LEU A 211 14.92 6.55 -4.01
C LEU A 211 16.12 5.59 -3.93
N PRO A 212 16.30 4.90 -2.79
CA PRO A 212 17.30 3.83 -2.70
C PRO A 212 17.01 2.72 -3.72
N GLY A 213 18.05 2.28 -4.44
CA GLY A 213 18.00 1.11 -5.32
C GLY A 213 17.24 1.29 -6.63
N GLU A 214 17.00 2.54 -7.09
CA GLU A 214 16.35 2.80 -8.39
C GLU A 214 17.09 2.17 -9.59
N ASP A 215 18.37 1.83 -9.44
CA ASP A 215 19.22 1.11 -10.39
C ASP A 215 19.05 -0.42 -10.33
N LEU A 216 18.14 -0.95 -9.48
CA LEU A 216 17.92 -2.38 -9.26
C LEU A 216 16.51 -2.87 -9.72
N PRO A 217 16.07 -2.58 -10.96
CA PRO A 217 14.71 -2.91 -11.40
C PRO A 217 14.44 -4.42 -11.46
N ALA A 218 15.45 -5.26 -11.65
CA ALA A 218 15.30 -6.72 -11.64
C ALA A 218 14.80 -7.28 -10.30
N HIS A 219 14.84 -6.49 -9.23
CA HIS A 219 14.29 -6.82 -7.90
C HIS A 219 12.93 -6.18 -7.63
N GLY A 220 12.31 -5.56 -8.64
CA GLY A 220 11.03 -4.87 -8.52
C GLY A 220 11.14 -3.44 -7.99
N ILE A 221 12.34 -2.85 -7.95
CA ILE A 221 12.51 -1.47 -7.50
C ILE A 221 12.21 -0.50 -8.65
N MET A 222 11.33 0.46 -8.39
CA MET A 222 10.92 1.48 -9.35
C MET A 222 11.67 2.79 -9.10
N THR A 223 11.99 3.51 -10.19
CA THR A 223 12.39 4.92 -10.13
C THR A 223 11.26 5.78 -9.58
N ARG A 224 11.58 6.90 -8.92
CA ARG A 224 10.58 7.87 -8.45
C ARG A 224 9.65 8.32 -9.56
N LYS A 225 10.19 8.60 -10.75
CA LYS A 225 9.39 8.99 -11.92
C LYS A 225 8.37 7.91 -12.29
N ALA A 226 8.78 6.64 -12.34
CA ALA A 226 7.84 5.55 -12.62
C ALA A 226 6.77 5.42 -11.52
N ARG A 227 7.12 5.68 -10.25
CA ARG A 227 6.12 5.73 -9.17
C ARG A 227 5.11 6.86 -9.39
N GLN A 228 5.57 8.04 -9.77
CA GLN A 228 4.72 9.18 -10.09
C GLN A 228 3.74 8.86 -11.23
N GLU A 229 4.23 8.26 -12.31
CA GLU A 229 3.41 7.86 -13.46
C GLU A 229 2.32 6.85 -13.05
N VAL A 230 2.68 5.81 -12.30
CA VAL A 230 1.73 4.79 -11.83
C VAL A 230 0.70 5.36 -10.87
N ILE A 231 1.12 6.19 -9.92
CA ILE A 231 0.20 6.84 -8.98
C ILE A 231 -0.75 7.79 -9.71
N HIS A 232 -0.24 8.59 -10.65
CA HIS A 232 -1.07 9.49 -11.44
C HIS A 232 -2.13 8.71 -12.23
N ALA A 233 -1.73 7.62 -12.91
CA ALA A 233 -2.66 6.75 -13.61
C ALA A 233 -3.70 6.15 -12.65
N GLY A 234 -3.27 5.60 -11.50
CA GLY A 234 -4.19 5.05 -10.50
C GLY A 234 -5.22 6.06 -9.98
N LEU A 235 -4.82 7.33 -9.81
CA LEU A 235 -5.75 8.39 -9.45
C LEU A 235 -6.78 8.67 -10.55
N VAL A 236 -6.31 8.84 -11.79
CA VAL A 236 -7.12 9.24 -12.94
C VAL A 236 -8.06 8.13 -13.41
N ASP A 237 -7.56 6.89 -13.43
CA ASP A 237 -8.21 5.75 -14.07
C ASP A 237 -9.03 4.90 -13.10
N VAL A 238 -8.73 4.97 -11.79
CA VAL A 238 -9.39 4.12 -10.77
C VAL A 238 -10.02 4.94 -9.66
N VAL A 239 -9.21 5.73 -8.91
CA VAL A 239 -9.69 6.37 -7.68
C VAL A 239 -10.78 7.40 -7.95
N PHE A 240 -10.58 8.33 -8.88
CA PHE A 240 -11.59 9.35 -9.16
C PHE A 240 -12.85 8.80 -9.84
N PRO A 241 -12.78 7.91 -10.85
CA PRO A 241 -13.97 7.22 -11.37
C PRO A 241 -14.70 6.41 -10.30
N GLY A 242 -13.97 5.76 -9.39
CA GLY A 242 -14.54 5.04 -8.26
C GLY A 242 -15.36 5.95 -7.33
N PHE A 243 -14.84 7.14 -7.02
CA PHE A 243 -15.59 8.14 -6.24
C PHE A 243 -16.87 8.59 -6.95
N GLU A 244 -16.80 8.89 -8.25
CA GLU A 244 -17.97 9.26 -9.06
C GLU A 244 -19.05 8.17 -9.02
N GLN A 245 -18.63 6.91 -9.17
CA GLN A 245 -19.53 5.77 -9.16
C GLN A 245 -20.29 5.60 -7.84
N VAL A 246 -19.67 5.94 -6.71
CA VAL A 246 -20.32 5.89 -5.38
C VAL A 246 -20.98 7.20 -4.97
N GLY A 247 -20.99 8.21 -5.85
CA GLY A 247 -21.69 9.48 -5.63
C GLY A 247 -20.89 10.52 -4.81
N VAL A 248 -19.56 10.42 -4.80
CA VAL A 248 -18.66 11.45 -4.26
C VAL A 248 -18.13 12.27 -5.44
N ASP A 249 -18.22 13.60 -5.37
CA ASP A 249 -17.66 14.49 -6.40
C ASP A 249 -16.13 14.61 -6.24
N PRO A 250 -15.31 14.12 -7.19
CA PRO A 250 -13.86 14.17 -7.09
C PRO A 250 -13.25 15.47 -7.66
N SER A 251 -14.05 16.44 -8.09
CA SER A 251 -13.57 17.61 -8.85
C SER A 251 -12.45 18.37 -8.15
N ALA A 252 -12.54 18.57 -6.83
CA ALA A 252 -11.48 19.21 -6.04
C ALA A 252 -10.19 18.38 -6.03
N GLY A 253 -10.29 17.05 -5.88
CA GLY A 253 -9.16 16.14 -5.96
C GLY A 253 -8.50 16.16 -7.35
N ARG A 254 -9.30 16.11 -8.43
CA ARG A 254 -8.81 16.22 -9.82
C ARG A 254 -8.07 17.53 -10.06
N ALA A 255 -8.59 18.65 -9.55
CA ALA A 255 -7.94 19.95 -9.66
C ALA A 255 -6.58 19.97 -8.94
N TRP A 256 -6.53 19.44 -7.72
CA TRP A 256 -5.28 19.30 -6.96
C TRP A 256 -4.27 18.42 -7.70
N THR A 257 -4.68 17.24 -8.20
CA THR A 257 -3.78 16.33 -8.93
C THR A 257 -3.20 17.00 -10.17
N ARG A 258 -4.02 17.70 -10.96
CA ARG A 258 -3.53 18.42 -12.15
C ARG A 258 -2.49 19.46 -11.79
N ALA A 259 -2.74 20.26 -10.75
CA ALA A 259 -1.82 21.31 -10.33
C ALA A 259 -0.49 20.71 -9.81
N THR A 260 -0.57 19.69 -8.97
CA THR A 260 0.61 19.07 -8.34
C THR A 260 1.50 18.36 -9.34
N PHE A 261 0.92 17.56 -10.25
CA PHE A 261 1.70 16.79 -11.23
C PHE A 261 2.22 17.66 -12.38
N ALA A 262 1.48 18.69 -12.83
CA ALA A 262 1.97 19.61 -13.86
C ALA A 262 3.17 20.45 -13.37
N ALA A 263 3.21 20.80 -12.09
CA ALA A 263 4.35 21.54 -11.50
C ALA A 263 5.67 20.75 -11.49
N GLN A 264 5.64 19.46 -11.83
CA GLN A 264 6.81 18.58 -11.87
C GLN A 264 7.35 18.36 -13.30
N GLU A 265 6.67 18.87 -14.33
CA GLU A 265 7.22 18.87 -15.68
C GLU A 265 8.34 19.93 -15.78
N PRO A 266 9.51 19.61 -16.36
CA PRO A 266 10.53 20.62 -16.61
C PRO A 266 9.95 21.71 -17.52
N PRO A 267 10.33 23.00 -17.34
CA PRO A 267 9.88 24.05 -18.24
C PRO A 267 10.22 23.66 -19.68
N LEU A 268 9.27 23.84 -20.61
CA LEU A 268 9.53 23.72 -22.03
C LEU A 268 10.77 24.57 -22.36
N ALA A 269 11.82 23.92 -22.88
CA ALA A 269 12.99 24.63 -23.36
C ALA A 269 12.52 25.63 -24.44
N GLN A 270 12.72 26.92 -24.17
CA GLN A 270 12.51 28.00 -25.14
C GLN A 270 13.64 28.01 -26.17
#